data_AF-A0A7R8W967-F1
#
_entry.id   AF-A0A7R8W967-F1
#
_cell.length_a   1.000
_cell.length_b   1.000
_cell.length_c   1.000
_cell.angle_alpha   90.00
_cell.angle_beta   90.00
_cell.angle_gamma   90.00
#
_symmetry.space_group_name_H-M   'P 1'
#
loop_
_entity.id
_entity.type
_entity.pdbx_description
1 polymer ?
#
loop_
_entity_poly.entity_id
_entity_poly.type
_entity_poly.pdbx_seq_one_letter_code
_entity_poly.pdbx_strand_id
1 'polypeptide(L)' 'MSCISIFRPKVSLVVTVVDYDRIGTSEPIGKVVLGCNVQGTELRHWSDMLASPRRPIAQWHTLKEPEDGDKEKEEKK' A
#
# COMPACT_ATOMS: atom_id res chain seq x y z
N MET A 1 -19.97 19.12 3.79
CA MET A 1 -19.57 17.73 3.46
C MET A 1 -18.99 17.55 2.05
N SER A 2 -18.93 18.59 1.19
CA SER A 2 -18.54 18.43 -0.23
C SER A 2 -17.08 18.82 -0.59
N CYS A 3 -16.21 19.09 0.39
CA CYS A 3 -14.83 19.51 0.11
C CYS A 3 -13.88 18.33 -0.20
N ILE A 4 -14.21 17.11 0.22
CA ILE A 4 -13.35 15.93 0.02
C ILE A 4 -13.30 15.53 -1.47
N SER A 5 -14.35 15.82 -2.24
CA SER A 5 -14.45 15.49 -3.66
C SER A 5 -13.51 16.31 -4.56
N ILE A 6 -13.13 17.53 -4.14
CA ILE A 6 -12.36 18.48 -4.96
C ILE A 6 -10.84 18.32 -4.77
N PHE A 7 -10.40 17.74 -3.65
CA PHE A 7 -8.98 17.57 -3.34
C PHE A 7 -8.67 16.10 -3.00
N ARG A 8 -8.84 15.20 -3.96
CA ARG A 8 -8.27 13.85 -3.83
C ARG A 8 -6.78 13.92 -4.22
N PRO A 9 -5.85 13.81 -3.26
CA PRO A 9 -4.43 13.81 -3.59
C PRO A 9 -4.13 12.60 -4.47
N LYS A 10 -3.38 12.83 -5.54
CA LYS A 10 -2.90 11.79 -6.47
C LYS A 10 -1.67 11.09 -5.90
N VAL A 11 -1.78 10.61 -4.66
CA VAL A 11 -0.72 9.88 -3.99
C VAL A 11 -1.23 8.49 -3.59
N SER A 12 -0.32 7.53 -3.61
CA SER A 12 -0.52 6.19 -3.08
C SER A 12 0.56 5.91 -2.04
N LEU A 13 0.18 5.17 -1.00
CA LEU A 13 1.08 4.65 0.01
C LEU A 13 1.17 3.14 -0.19
N VAL A 14 2.39 2.65 -0.39
CA VAL A 14 2.68 1.22 -0.45
C VAL A 14 3.34 0.81 0.85
N VAL A 15 2.76 -0.18 1.52
CA VAL A 15 3.31 -0.78 2.74
C VAL A 15 3.70 -2.21 2.40
N THR A 16 4.98 -2.54 2.55
CA THR A 16 5.51 -3.88 2.32
C THR A 16 6.05 -4.42 3.63
N VAL A 17 5.65 -5.64 3.99
CA VAL A 17 6.22 -6.39 5.10
C VAL A 17 7.31 -7.28 4.53
N VAL A 18 8.51 -7.18 5.08
CA VAL A 18 9.70 -7.87 4.60
C VAL A 18 10.28 -8.70 5.75
N ASP A 19 10.65 -9.94 5.46
CA ASP A 19 11.44 -10.77 6.35
C ASP A 19 12.91 -10.38 6.23
N TYR A 20 13.49 -9.90 7.34
CA TYR A 20 14.82 -9.32 7.32
C TYR A 20 15.88 -10.38 7.68
N ASP A 21 16.70 -10.71 6.70
CA ASP A 21 17.88 -11.55 6.89
C ASP A 21 19.16 -10.74 7.14
N ARG A 22 19.91 -11.14 8.17
CA ARG A 22 21.21 -10.53 8.49
C ARG A 22 22.31 -10.91 7.50
N ILE A 23 22.19 -12.09 6.88
CA ILE A 23 23.12 -12.62 5.87
C ILE A 23 22.25 -13.19 4.74
N GLY A 24 22.19 -12.49 3.61
CA GLY A 24 21.33 -12.87 2.48
C GLY A 24 20.52 -11.69 1.95
N THR A 25 19.53 -11.98 1.11
CA THR A 25 18.57 -11.01 0.56
C THR A 25 17.28 -11.05 1.37
N SER A 26 16.85 -9.90 1.91
CA SER A 26 15.57 -9.81 2.61
C SER A 26 14.39 -10.06 1.65
N GLU A 27 13.45 -10.93 2.03
CA GLU A 27 12.35 -11.35 1.18
C GLU A 27 11.02 -10.67 1.56
N PRO A 28 10.25 -10.13 0.61
CA PRO A 28 8.94 -9.56 0.90
C PRO A 28 7.93 -10.68 1.23
N ILE A 29 7.27 -10.57 2.39
CA ILE A 29 6.17 -11.47 2.77
C ILE A 29 4.89 -11.06 2.05
N GLY A 30 4.65 -9.74 1.92
CA GLY A 30 3.46 -9.23 1.25
C GLY A 30 3.32 -7.71 1.31
N LYS A 31 2.35 -7.19 0.57
CA LYS A 31 2.17 -5.76 0.29
C LYS A 31 0.71 -5.33 0.43
N VAL A 32 0.52 -4.08 0.83
CA VAL A 32 -0.78 -3.38 0.81
C VAL A 32 -0.60 -2.02 0.15
N VAL A 33 -1.54 -1.65 -0.70
CA VAL A 33 -1.55 -0.34 -1.37
C VAL A 33 -2.77 0.45 -0.89
N LEU A 34 -2.53 1.65 -0.38
CA LEU A 34 -3.55 2.62 0.03
C LEU A 34 -3.53 3.79 -0.94
N GLY A 35 -4.69 4.32 -1.29
CA GLY A 35 -4.76 5.48 -2.18
C GLY A 35 -6.11 5.65 -2.85
N CYS A 36 -6.17 6.59 -3.80
CA CYS A 36 -7.42 6.90 -4.47
C CYS A 36 -7.81 5.89 -5.57
N ASN A 37 -6.85 5.10 -6.04
CA ASN A 37 -7.00 4.17 -7.18
C ASN A 37 -7.14 2.71 -6.77
N VAL A 38 -7.19 2.42 -5.46
CA VAL A 38 -7.43 1.07 -4.94
C VAL A 38 -8.91 0.88 -4.65
N GLN A 39 -9.35 -0.36 -4.47
CA GLN A 39 -10.73 -0.72 -4.16
C GLN A 39 -10.80 -1.45 -2.83
N GLY A 40 -12.01 -1.55 -2.26
CA GLY A 40 -12.25 -2.31 -1.04
C GLY A 40 -11.82 -1.58 0.24
N THR A 41 -11.28 -2.37 1.17
CA THR A 41 -10.98 -1.99 2.55
C THR A 41 -9.89 -0.92 2.64
N GLU A 42 -8.96 -0.92 1.68
CA GLU A 42 -7.85 0.01 1.51
C GLU A 42 -8.34 1.41 1.10
N LEU A 43 -9.30 1.46 0.17
CA LEU A 43 -9.93 2.70 -0.26
C LEU A 43 -10.74 3.34 0.87
N ARG A 44 -11.46 2.49 1.64
CA ARG A 44 -12.23 2.95 2.79
C ARG A 44 -11.33 3.57 3.85
N HIS A 45 -10.26 2.88 4.24
CA HIS A 45 -9.28 3.42 5.19
C HIS A 45 -8.70 4.75 4.70
N TRP A 46 -8.29 4.82 3.42
CA TRP A 46 -7.79 6.05 2.82
C TRP A 46 -8.80 7.20 2.89
N SER A 47 -10.07 6.89 2.61
CA SER A 47 -11.16 7.88 2.65
C SER A 47 -11.46 8.35 4.07
N ASP A 48 -11.46 7.45 5.05
CA ASP A 48 -11.69 7.76 6.47
C ASP A 48 -10.57 8.63 7.04
N MET A 49 -9.32 8.39 6.63
CA MET A 49 -8.17 9.22 6.98
C MET A 49 -8.30 10.64 6.41
N LEU A 50 -8.67 10.79 5.14
CA LEU A 50 -8.88 12.11 4.51
C LEU A 50 -10.09 12.86 5.11
N ALA A 51 -11.12 12.13 5.54
CA ALA A 51 -12.30 12.69 6.17
C ALA A 51 -12.06 13.16 7.62
N SER A 52 -10.99 12.69 8.27
CA SER A 52 -10.68 12.99 9.67
C SER A 52 -9.29 13.60 9.87
N PRO A 53 -9.06 14.85 9.43
CA PRO A 53 -7.76 15.51 9.58
C PRO A 53 -7.30 15.51 11.05
N ARG A 54 -6.02 15.21 11.28
CA ARG A 54 -5.37 15.18 12.61
C ARG A 54 -5.93 14.12 13.57
N ARG A 55 -6.78 13.21 13.13
CA ARG A 55 -7.23 12.06 13.92
C ARG A 55 -6.58 10.79 13.35
N PRO A 56 -5.87 9.99 14.17
CA PRO A 56 -5.34 8.72 13.70
C PRO A 56 -6.49 7.75 13.43
N ILE A 57 -6.40 7.04 12.30
CA ILE A 57 -7.30 5.95 11.92
C ILE A 57 -6.45 4.67 11.89
N ALA A 58 -6.90 3.63 12.59
CA ALA A 58 -6.23 2.34 12.63
C ALA A 58 -7.14 1.30 12.00
N GLN A 59 -6.59 0.47 11.10
CA GLN A 59 -7.34 -0.59 10.44
C GLN A 59 -6.39 -1.72 10.03
N TRP A 60 -6.83 -2.95 10.27
CA TRP A 60 -6.15 -4.14 9.78
C TRP A 60 -6.37 -4.31 8.27
N HIS A 61 -5.35 -4.81 7.59
CA HIS A 61 -5.39 -5.17 6.17
C HIS A 61 -4.77 -6.55 5.98
N THR A 62 -5.36 -7.35 5.11
CA THR A 62 -4.74 -8.61 4.68
C THR A 62 -3.64 -8.30 3.67
N LEU A 63 -2.43 -8.81 3.92
CA LEU A 63 -1.33 -8.67 2.97
C LEU A 63 -1.70 -9.40 1.67
N LYS A 64 -1.44 -8.74 0.53
CA LYS A 64 -1.51 -9.36 -0.78
C LYS A 64 -0.12 -9.87 -1.16
N GLU A 65 -0.10 -10.81 -2.10
CA GLU A 65 1.15 -11.28 -2.69
C GLU A 65 1.99 -10.08 -3.14
N PRO A 66 3.30 -10.08 -2.84
CA PRO A 66 4.19 -9.07 -3.38
C PRO A 66 4.22 -9.31 -4.89
N GLU A 67 3.61 -8.42 -5.69
CA GLU A 67 3.64 -8.53 -7.16
C GLU A 67 5.07 -8.87 -7.64
N ASP A 68 5.23 -10.03 -8.29
CA ASP A 68 6.48 -10.49 -8.92
C ASP A 68 6.85 -9.51 -10.05
N GLY A 69 7.51 -8.40 -9.72
CA GLY A 69 7.64 -7.25 -10.61
C GLY A 69 9.05 -6.81 -10.96
N ASP A 70 10.10 -7.43 -10.38
CA ASP A 70 11.52 -7.19 -10.73
C ASP A 70 12.31 -8.51 -10.80
N LYS A 71 11.69 -9.60 -11.26
CA LYS A 71 12.39 -10.83 -11.65
C LYS A 71 12.06 -11.26 -13.07
N GLU A 72 12.19 -10.36 -14.04
CA GLU A 72 12.43 -10.77 -15.44
C GLU A 72 13.43 -9.83 -16.10
N LYS A 73 14.71 -10.24 -16.11
CA LYS A 73 15.64 -10.30 -17.26
C LYS A 73 17.10 -10.48 -16.81
N GLU A 74 17.44 -11.65 -16.30
CA GLU A 74 18.83 -12.13 -16.35
C GLU A 74 18.90 -13.65 -16.62
N GLU A 75 18.06 -14.14 -17.52
CA GLU A 75 18.32 -15.37 -18.28
C GLU A 75 18.31 -15.04 -19.78
N LYS A 76 19.29 -14.22 -20.18
CA LYS A 76 19.81 -14.24 -21.54
C LYS A 76 21.26 -13.76 -21.53
N LYS A 77 22.17 -14.68 -21.22
CA LYS A 77 23.46 -14.79 -21.89
C LYS A 77 23.99 -16.21 -21.78
#